data_AF-A0A953JMW8-F1
#
_entry.id   AF-A0A953JMW8-F1
#
_cell.length_a   1.000
_cell.length_b   1.000
_cell.length_c   1.000
_cell.angle_alpha   90.00
_cell.angle_beta   90.00
_cell.angle_gamma   90.00
#
_symmetry.space_group_name_H-M   'P 1'
#
loop_
_entity.id
_entity.type
_entity.pdbx_description
1 polymer ?
#
loop_
_entity_poly.entity_id
_entity_poly.type
_entity_poly.pdbx_seq_one_letter_code
_entity_poly.pdbx_strand_id
1 'polypeptide(L)'
;MPRPDPEPYHSRQALPLTGTARPATTPLLLRLVGVVPALAFLLTVLAPPLNHDVAALLDFTRRWLGGERLYVDILDVNPPLIFLLNLPPAAIGAWTALDAVPALLLCLLGLCALSASLALRLLPKAPVEAACLTLGIPLLTLAAGYDFGQREHLMVLAALPWLLLAARRIEG
;
A
#
# COMPACT_ATOMS: atom_id res chain seq x y z
N MET A 1 65.41 -30.51 26.10
CA MET A 1 63.95 -30.23 26.06
C MET A 1 63.47 -30.48 24.63
N PRO A 2 62.68 -31.52 24.37
CA PRO A 2 62.16 -31.81 23.03
C PRO A 2 61.03 -30.82 22.69
N ARG A 3 60.99 -30.33 21.45
CA ARG A 3 59.83 -29.57 20.93
C ARG A 3 58.66 -30.55 20.76
N PRO A 4 57.43 -30.21 21.19
CA PRO A 4 56.27 -31.04 20.89
C PRO A 4 55.94 -30.95 19.39
N ASP A 5 55.61 -32.09 18.79
CA ASP A 5 55.16 -32.19 17.40
C ASP A 5 53.80 -31.47 17.22
N PRO A 6 53.53 -30.87 16.04
CA PRO A 6 52.24 -30.26 15.78
C PRO A 6 51.16 -31.33 15.54
N GLU A 7 50.14 -31.33 16.38
CA GLU A 7 48.91 -32.11 16.22
C GLU A 7 48.28 -31.89 14.82
N PRO A 8 47.79 -32.94 14.14
CA PRO A 8 47.18 -32.81 12.83
C PRO A 8 45.85 -32.04 12.93
N TYR A 9 45.77 -30.95 12.17
CA TYR A 9 44.56 -30.15 12.00
C TYR A 9 43.42 -31.02 11.46
N HIS A 10 42.48 -31.42 12.32
CA HIS A 10 41.25 -32.08 11.90
C HIS A 10 40.49 -31.17 10.94
N SER A 11 40.57 -31.48 9.67
CA SER A 11 39.75 -30.92 8.60
C SER A 11 38.28 -31.09 8.96
N ARG A 12 37.64 -30.02 9.47
CA ARG A 12 36.19 -29.94 9.62
C ARG A 12 35.58 -30.13 8.24
N GLN A 13 35.04 -31.31 8.00
CA GLN A 13 34.20 -31.58 6.84
C GLN A 13 33.04 -30.58 6.88
N ALA A 14 33.00 -29.68 5.90
CA ALA A 14 31.86 -28.79 5.73
C ALA A 14 30.63 -29.67 5.41
N LEU A 15 29.67 -29.71 6.34
CA LEU A 15 28.36 -30.31 6.07
C LEU A 15 27.76 -29.60 4.85
N PRO A 16 27.35 -30.31 3.80
CA PRO A 16 26.63 -29.69 2.70
C PRO A 16 25.27 -29.20 3.24
N LEU A 17 25.14 -27.89 3.43
CA LEU A 17 23.87 -27.21 3.71
C LEU A 17 23.01 -27.17 2.44
N THR A 18 22.71 -28.33 1.87
CA THR A 18 21.62 -28.50 0.90
C THR A 18 20.29 -28.56 1.65
N GLY A 19 19.96 -27.45 2.32
CA GLY A 19 18.61 -27.19 2.79
C GLY A 19 17.82 -26.66 1.61
N THR A 20 17.12 -27.55 0.89
CA THR A 20 16.08 -27.13 -0.04
C THR A 20 15.01 -26.39 0.78
N ALA A 21 14.97 -25.06 0.62
CA ALA A 21 13.96 -24.24 1.27
C ALA A 21 12.57 -24.71 0.79
N ARG A 22 11.87 -25.47 1.63
CA ARG A 22 10.46 -25.81 1.38
C ARG A 22 9.70 -24.48 1.30
N PRO A 23 8.81 -24.28 0.31
CA PRO A 23 7.93 -23.11 0.31
C PRO A 23 7.13 -23.16 1.61
N ALA A 24 7.29 -22.13 2.44
CA ALA A 24 6.55 -22.03 3.69
C ALA A 24 5.07 -21.89 3.34
N THR A 25 4.32 -22.98 3.46
CA THR A 25 2.86 -22.96 3.37
C THR A 25 2.35 -22.18 4.57
N THR A 26 2.09 -20.89 4.39
CA THR A 26 1.46 -20.06 5.43
C THR A 26 0.12 -20.71 5.78
N PRO A 27 -0.12 -21.11 7.04
CA PRO A 27 -1.35 -21.79 7.43
C PRO A 27 -2.57 -20.94 7.11
N LEU A 28 -3.67 -21.59 6.70
CA LEU A 28 -4.93 -20.95 6.30
C LEU A 28 -5.41 -19.93 7.35
N LEU A 29 -5.28 -20.26 8.64
CA LEU A 29 -5.65 -19.37 9.75
C LEU A 29 -4.92 -18.02 9.69
N LEU A 30 -3.62 -18.01 9.39
CA LEU A 30 -2.86 -16.76 9.27
C LEU A 30 -3.30 -15.94 8.06
N ARG A 31 -3.69 -16.60 6.96
CA ARG A 31 -4.25 -15.89 5.79
C ARG A 31 -5.59 -15.26 6.12
N LEU A 32 -6.45 -15.98 6.86
CA LEU A 32 -7.76 -15.47 7.29
C LEU A 32 -7.62 -14.24 8.20
N VAL A 33 -6.62 -14.20 9.08
CA VAL A 33 -6.36 -13.04 9.96
C VAL A 33 -6.10 -11.74 9.17
N GLY A 34 -5.48 -11.81 8.00
CA GLY A 34 -5.31 -10.61 7.15
C GLY A 34 -6.48 -10.35 6.21
N VAL A 35 -7.06 -11.41 5.62
CA VAL A 35 -8.11 -11.28 4.61
C VAL A 35 -9.44 -10.81 5.20
N VAL A 36 -9.83 -11.31 6.38
CA VAL A 36 -11.13 -10.99 6.98
C VAL A 36 -11.25 -9.50 7.31
N PRO A 37 -10.30 -8.87 8.03
CA PRO A 37 -10.41 -7.44 8.32
C PRO A 37 -10.23 -6.60 7.05
N ALA A 38 -9.36 -6.99 6.12
CA ALA A 38 -9.22 -6.29 4.84
C ALA A 38 -10.54 -6.28 4.04
N LEU A 39 -11.25 -7.42 4.03
CA LEU A 39 -12.56 -7.52 3.40
C LEU A 39 -13.61 -6.70 4.15
N ALA A 40 -13.61 -6.72 5.48
CA ALA A 40 -14.51 -5.88 6.28
C ALA A 40 -14.28 -4.40 5.99
N PHE A 41 -13.02 -3.94 5.96
CA PHE A 41 -12.69 -2.56 5.59
C PHE A 41 -13.10 -2.24 4.16
N LEU A 42 -12.87 -3.14 3.21
CA LEU A 42 -13.34 -2.97 1.83
C LEU A 42 -14.85 -2.75 1.78
N LEU A 43 -15.64 -3.52 2.53
CA LEU A 43 -17.08 -3.33 2.61
C LEU A 43 -17.45 -1.97 3.22
N THR A 44 -16.73 -1.51 4.25
CA THR A 44 -16.97 -0.18 4.84
C THR A 44 -16.64 0.96 3.87
N VAL A 45 -15.57 0.82 3.08
CA VAL A 45 -15.12 1.83 2.11
C VAL A 45 -16.06 1.91 0.90
N LEU A 46 -16.64 0.78 0.51
CA LEU A 46 -17.63 0.72 -0.57
C LEU A 46 -19.04 1.13 -0.12
N ALA A 47 -19.28 1.25 1.20
CA ALA A 47 -20.56 1.65 1.74
C ALA A 47 -20.74 3.18 1.72
N PRO A 48 -21.86 3.71 1.20
CA PRO A 48 -22.19 5.12 1.33
C PRO A 48 -22.43 5.54 2.79
N PRO A 49 -22.31 6.84 3.13
CA PRO A 49 -21.86 7.94 2.28
C PRO A 49 -20.33 8.14 2.29
N LEU A 50 -19.82 8.77 1.23
CA LEU A 50 -18.44 9.26 1.21
C LEU A 50 -18.19 10.25 2.35
N ASN A 51 -16.93 10.28 2.78
CA ASN A 51 -16.39 11.36 3.59
C ASN A 51 -16.72 12.72 2.96
N HIS A 52 -17.13 13.68 3.77
CA HIS A 52 -17.63 14.96 3.27
C HIS A 52 -16.53 15.79 2.60
N ASP A 53 -15.30 15.74 3.11
CA ASP A 53 -14.15 16.45 2.52
C ASP A 53 -13.79 15.85 1.15
N VAL A 54 -13.79 14.52 1.06
CA VAL A 54 -13.53 13.80 -0.20
C VAL A 54 -14.62 14.09 -1.22
N ALA A 55 -15.89 14.11 -0.80
CA ALA A 55 -17.01 14.43 -1.67
C ALA A 55 -16.94 15.88 -2.17
N ALA A 56 -16.62 16.85 -1.30
CA ALA A 56 -16.47 18.26 -1.67
C ALA A 56 -15.32 18.46 -2.66
N LEU A 57 -14.15 17.84 -2.41
CA LEU A 57 -13.01 17.91 -3.32
C LEU A 57 -13.31 17.30 -4.69
N LEU A 58 -14.01 16.17 -4.73
CA LEU A 58 -14.44 15.56 -5.98
C LEU A 58 -15.41 16.50 -6.73
N ASP A 59 -16.38 17.09 -6.03
CA ASP A 59 -17.34 18.03 -6.62
C ASP A 59 -16.64 19.26 -7.21
N PHE A 60 -15.78 19.91 -6.43
CA PHE A 60 -14.99 21.06 -6.87
C PHE A 60 -14.10 20.71 -8.06
N THR A 61 -13.52 19.52 -8.08
CA THR A 61 -12.70 19.07 -9.21
C THR A 61 -13.54 18.85 -10.47
N ARG A 62 -14.78 18.36 -10.35
CA ARG A 62 -15.70 18.27 -11.51
C ARG A 62 -16.06 19.64 -12.06
N ARG A 63 -16.35 20.61 -11.19
CA ARG A 63 -16.64 22.00 -11.57
C ARG A 63 -15.44 22.63 -12.27
N TRP A 64 -14.25 22.41 -11.73
CA TRP A 64 -13.01 22.85 -12.37
C TRP A 64 -12.81 22.22 -13.75
N LEU A 65 -13.02 20.90 -13.88
CA LEU A 65 -12.97 20.20 -15.16
C LEU A 65 -14.03 20.74 -16.14
N GLY A 66 -15.18 21.18 -15.64
CA GLY A 66 -16.25 21.85 -16.38
C GLY A 66 -15.94 23.28 -16.83
N GLY A 67 -14.78 23.82 -16.45
CA GLY A 67 -14.28 25.12 -16.90
C GLY A 67 -14.31 26.24 -15.85
N GLU A 68 -14.81 25.99 -14.64
CA GLU A 68 -14.74 26.95 -13.54
C GLU A 68 -13.30 27.16 -13.06
N ARG A 69 -12.95 28.36 -12.59
CA ARG A 69 -11.58 28.66 -12.17
C ARG A 69 -11.36 28.39 -10.68
N LEU A 70 -10.39 27.54 -10.36
CA LEU A 70 -9.91 27.35 -8.98
C LEU A 70 -9.47 28.69 -8.36
N TYR A 71 -9.82 28.88 -7.10
CA TYR A 71 -9.51 30.07 -6.29
C TYR A 71 -10.17 31.38 -6.74
N VAL A 72 -11.05 31.33 -7.73
CA VAL A 72 -11.85 32.47 -8.19
C VAL A 72 -13.33 32.13 -8.10
N ASP A 73 -13.75 31.13 -8.87
CA ASP A 73 -15.14 30.66 -8.90
C ASP A 73 -15.35 29.55 -7.84
N ILE A 74 -14.29 28.78 -7.59
CA ILE A 74 -14.24 27.73 -6.56
C ILE A 74 -13.29 28.19 -5.45
N LEU A 75 -13.86 28.68 -4.36
CA LEU A 75 -13.09 29.14 -3.20
C LEU A 75 -12.76 27.95 -2.29
N ASP A 76 -11.48 27.61 -2.21
CA ASP A 76 -10.96 26.56 -1.35
C ASP A 76 -9.54 26.90 -0.88
N VAL A 77 -9.17 26.44 0.31
CA VAL A 77 -7.85 26.74 0.93
C VAL A 77 -6.76 25.73 0.55
N ASN A 78 -7.12 24.59 -0.02
CA ASN A 78 -6.19 23.51 -0.30
C ASN A 78 -5.29 23.86 -1.49
N PRO A 79 -4.03 23.43 -1.48
CA PRO A 79 -3.14 23.55 -2.63
C PRO A 79 -3.65 22.79 -3.86
N PRO A 80 -3.23 23.15 -5.09
CA PRO A 80 -3.80 22.62 -6.34
C PRO A 80 -3.57 21.10 -6.52
N LEU A 81 -2.59 20.52 -5.83
CA LEU A 81 -2.25 19.11 -5.97
C LEU A 81 -3.44 18.19 -5.65
N ILE A 82 -4.26 18.50 -4.65
CA ILE A 82 -5.37 17.61 -4.28
C ILE A 82 -6.45 17.55 -5.38
N PHE A 83 -6.67 18.66 -6.09
CA PHE A 83 -7.56 18.71 -7.24
C PHE A 83 -6.97 17.94 -8.44
N LEU A 84 -5.65 18.03 -8.65
CA LEU A 84 -4.96 17.20 -9.66
C LEU A 84 -5.10 15.71 -9.39
N LEU A 85 -5.09 15.28 -8.13
CA LEU A 85 -5.29 13.88 -7.75
C LEU A 85 -6.75 13.42 -7.94
N ASN A 86 -7.72 14.34 -7.84
CA ASN A 86 -9.13 14.08 -8.08
C ASN A 86 -9.55 14.26 -9.56
N LEU A 87 -8.67 14.79 -10.42
CA LEU A 87 -8.93 15.00 -11.84
C LEU A 87 -9.20 13.69 -12.59
N PRO A 88 -8.40 12.62 -12.41
CA PRO A 88 -8.67 11.34 -13.06
C PRO A 88 -10.07 10.78 -12.78
N PRO A 89 -10.53 10.65 -11.51
CA PRO A 89 -11.88 10.15 -11.27
C PRO A 89 -12.98 11.12 -11.73
N ALA A 90 -12.75 12.44 -11.65
CA ALA A 90 -13.69 13.42 -12.22
C ALA A 90 -13.81 13.28 -13.75
N ALA A 91 -12.69 13.08 -14.45
CA ALA A 91 -12.67 12.90 -15.90
C ALA A 91 -13.29 11.58 -16.34
N ILE A 92 -13.03 10.48 -15.63
CA ILE A 92 -13.72 9.20 -15.84
C ILE A 92 -15.23 9.40 -15.66
N GLY A 93 -15.63 10.09 -14.60
CA GLY A 93 -17.03 10.42 -14.33
C GLY A 93 -17.70 11.27 -15.42
N ALA A 94 -16.93 12.16 -16.05
CA ALA A 94 -17.45 13.05 -17.10
C ALA A 94 -17.49 12.41 -18.48
N TRP A 95 -16.60 11.46 -18.77
CA TRP A 95 -16.41 10.90 -20.12
C TRP A 95 -16.89 9.45 -20.28
N THR A 96 -17.34 8.82 -19.19
CA THR A 96 -17.87 7.45 -19.20
C THR A 96 -19.28 7.41 -18.64
N ALA A 97 -19.95 6.25 -18.73
CA ALA A 97 -21.24 6.03 -18.09
C ALA A 97 -21.14 5.80 -16.56
N LEU A 98 -19.93 5.80 -16.01
CA LEU A 98 -19.70 5.58 -14.59
C LEU A 98 -19.81 6.91 -13.84
N ASP A 99 -20.55 6.96 -12.75
CA ASP A 99 -20.60 8.14 -11.90
C ASP A 99 -19.22 8.46 -11.27
N ALA A 100 -19.00 9.73 -10.92
CA ALA A 100 -17.73 10.21 -10.38
C ALA A 100 -17.33 9.52 -9.05
N VAL A 101 -18.29 9.12 -8.22
CA VAL A 101 -18.02 8.46 -6.92
C VAL A 101 -17.50 7.03 -7.12
N PRO A 102 -18.17 6.14 -7.87
CA PRO A 102 -17.58 4.85 -8.24
C PRO A 102 -16.25 4.98 -8.98
N ALA A 103 -16.09 5.99 -9.85
CA ALA A 103 -14.82 6.26 -10.52
C ALA A 103 -13.69 6.58 -9.51
N LEU A 104 -13.97 7.42 -8.52
CA LEU A 104 -13.06 7.71 -7.41
C LEU A 104 -12.67 6.45 -6.65
N LEU A 105 -13.65 5.63 -6.25
CA LEU A 105 -13.38 4.39 -5.52
C LEU A 105 -12.52 3.42 -6.33
N LEU A 106 -12.77 3.28 -7.63
CA LEU A 106 -11.94 2.45 -8.51
C LEU A 106 -10.50 2.98 -8.61
N CYS A 107 -10.32 4.30 -8.76
CA CYS A 107 -8.99 4.91 -8.76
C CYS A 107 -8.24 4.68 -7.44
N LEU A 108 -8.92 4.86 -6.32
CA LEU A 108 -8.33 4.66 -4.99
C LEU A 108 -7.98 3.18 -4.75
N LEU A 109 -8.87 2.25 -5.07
CA LEU A 109 -8.59 0.81 -4.96
C LEU A 109 -7.44 0.39 -5.88
N GLY A 110 -7.38 0.95 -7.09
CA GLY A 110 -6.25 0.78 -8.00
C GLY A 110 -4.94 1.28 -7.41
N LEU A 111 -4.95 2.44 -6.75
CA LEU A 111 -3.77 2.99 -6.05
C LEU A 111 -3.37 2.13 -4.85
N CYS A 112 -4.32 1.66 -4.03
CA CYS A 112 -4.06 0.72 -2.94
C CYS A 112 -3.41 -0.56 -3.47
N ALA A 113 -3.98 -1.15 -4.52
CA ALA A 113 -3.45 -2.37 -5.15
C ALA A 113 -2.05 -2.15 -5.72
N LEU A 114 -1.82 -1.03 -6.42
CA LEU A 114 -0.50 -0.67 -6.94
C LEU A 114 0.52 -0.51 -5.82
N SER A 115 0.21 0.31 -4.81
CA SER A 115 1.09 0.56 -3.66
C SER A 115 1.41 -0.73 -2.91
N ALA A 116 0.40 -1.53 -2.57
CA ALA A 116 0.57 -2.82 -1.93
C ALA A 116 1.43 -3.77 -2.79
N SER A 117 1.21 -3.82 -4.11
CA SER A 117 2.00 -4.68 -5.00
C SER A 117 3.48 -4.27 -5.04
N LEU A 118 3.79 -2.98 -5.03
CA LEU A 118 5.16 -2.47 -5.00
C LEU A 118 5.81 -2.73 -3.65
N ALA A 119 5.09 -2.48 -2.56
CA ALA A 119 5.51 -2.75 -1.19
C ALA A 119 5.81 -4.25 -0.97
N LEU A 120 4.95 -5.15 -1.47
CA LEU A 120 5.13 -6.60 -1.35
C LEU A 120 6.32 -7.13 -2.16
N ARG A 121 6.75 -6.44 -3.21
CA ARG A 121 8.01 -6.79 -3.94
C ARG A 121 9.26 -6.50 -3.12
N LEU A 122 9.14 -5.70 -2.05
CA LEU A 122 10.23 -5.27 -1.19
C LEU A 122 10.24 -6.03 0.15
N LEU A 123 9.54 -7.16 0.23
CA LEU A 123 9.50 -7.97 1.44
C LEU A 123 10.90 -8.41 1.88
N PRO A 124 11.15 -8.44 3.20
CA PRO A 124 12.39 -8.95 3.77
C PRO A 124 12.57 -10.44 3.50
N LYS A 125 13.81 -10.93 3.61
CA LYS A 125 14.10 -12.37 3.56
C LYS A 125 13.70 -13.10 4.86
N ALA A 126 13.60 -12.38 5.98
CA ALA A 126 13.22 -12.93 7.26
C ALA A 126 11.75 -13.40 7.23
N PRO A 127 11.45 -14.68 7.50
CA PRO A 127 10.13 -15.26 7.22
C PRO A 127 9.01 -14.69 8.09
N VAL A 128 9.31 -14.36 9.34
CA VAL A 128 8.32 -13.77 10.27
C VAL A 128 7.96 -12.35 9.84
N GLU A 129 8.97 -11.52 9.58
CA GLU A 129 8.77 -10.14 9.12
C GLU A 129 8.04 -10.11 7.78
N ALA A 130 8.41 -11.01 6.85
CA ALA A 130 7.72 -11.13 5.56
C ALA A 130 6.25 -11.53 5.74
N ALA A 131 5.94 -12.48 6.64
CA ALA A 131 4.56 -12.87 6.93
C ALA A 131 3.75 -11.71 7.54
N CYS A 132 4.33 -10.98 8.50
CA CYS A 132 3.71 -9.80 9.11
C CYS A 132 3.40 -8.72 8.07
N LEU A 133 4.36 -8.38 7.21
CA LEU A 133 4.18 -7.36 6.18
C LEU A 133 3.21 -7.80 5.08
N THR A 134 3.19 -9.08 4.73
CA THR A 134 2.24 -9.63 3.75
C THR A 134 0.78 -9.43 4.19
N LEU A 135 0.50 -9.54 5.49
CA LEU A 135 -0.83 -9.28 6.05
C LEU A 135 -1.05 -7.80 6.37
N GLY A 136 -0.03 -7.13 6.89
CA GLY A 136 -0.11 -5.75 7.35
C GLY A 136 -0.23 -4.72 6.23
N ILE A 137 0.41 -4.93 5.07
CA ILE A 137 0.37 -3.98 3.95
C ILE A 137 -1.06 -3.81 3.41
N PRO A 138 -1.80 -4.87 3.01
CA PRO A 138 -3.17 -4.71 2.55
C PRO A 138 -4.08 -4.07 3.60
N LEU A 139 -3.94 -4.49 4.86
CA LEU A 139 -4.68 -3.91 5.98
C LEU A 139 -4.41 -2.41 6.11
N LEU A 140 -3.14 -2.00 6.10
CA LEU A 140 -2.75 -0.59 6.19
C LEU A 140 -3.33 0.24 5.04
N THR A 141 -3.35 -0.30 3.82
CA THR A 141 -3.91 0.41 2.66
C THR A 141 -5.44 0.52 2.66
N LEU A 142 -6.14 -0.23 3.51
CA LEU A 142 -7.62 -0.24 3.57
C LEU A 142 -8.17 0.27 4.91
N ALA A 143 -7.36 0.30 5.96
CA ALA A 143 -7.75 0.66 7.32
C ALA A 143 -8.02 2.17 7.51
N ALA A 144 -8.00 2.98 6.45
CA ALA A 144 -8.37 4.40 6.54
C ALA A 144 -9.85 4.61 6.88
N GLY A 145 -10.72 3.61 6.66
CA GLY A 145 -12.11 3.65 7.11
C GLY A 145 -12.87 4.88 6.60
N TYR A 146 -13.36 5.71 7.52
CA TYR A 146 -14.07 6.95 7.17
C TYR A 146 -13.19 7.98 6.44
N ASP A 147 -11.87 7.97 6.67
CA ASP A 147 -10.91 8.89 6.03
C ASP A 147 -10.37 8.33 4.70
N PHE A 148 -10.97 7.26 4.18
CA PHE A 148 -10.56 6.65 2.94
C PHE A 148 -10.71 7.62 1.76
N GLY A 149 -9.57 7.94 1.15
CA GLY A 149 -9.49 8.86 0.01
C GLY A 149 -9.10 10.28 0.39
N GLN A 150 -8.93 10.58 1.68
CA GLN A 150 -8.37 11.85 2.14
C GLN A 150 -6.89 11.99 1.79
N ARG A 151 -6.38 13.22 1.89
CA ARG A 151 -4.98 13.58 1.60
C ARG A 151 -3.98 12.78 2.43
N GLU A 152 -4.26 12.53 3.72
CA GLU A 152 -3.43 11.73 4.61
C GLU A 152 -3.34 10.29 4.13
N HIS A 153 -4.48 9.72 3.73
CA HIS A 153 -4.54 8.37 3.19
C HIS A 153 -3.73 8.27 1.88
N LEU A 154 -3.91 9.21 0.95
CA LEU A 154 -3.15 9.25 -0.30
C LEU A 154 -1.64 9.38 -0.06
N MET A 155 -1.24 10.20 0.92
CA MET A 155 0.17 10.37 1.29
C MET A 155 0.76 9.06 1.82
N VAL A 156 0.05 8.33 2.69
CA VAL A 156 0.50 7.02 3.18
C VAL A 156 0.63 6.01 2.04
N LEU A 157 -0.38 5.93 1.15
CA LEU A 157 -0.34 5.03 0.00
C LEU A 157 0.86 5.32 -0.92
N ALA A 158 1.15 6.59 -1.18
CA ALA A 158 2.27 6.99 -2.03
C ALA A 158 3.63 6.75 -1.34
N ALA A 159 3.72 6.98 -0.03
CA ALA A 159 4.96 6.86 0.73
C ALA A 159 5.34 5.42 1.06
N LEU A 160 4.36 4.51 1.21
CA LEU A 160 4.59 3.15 1.71
C LEU A 160 5.67 2.36 0.93
N PRO A 161 5.65 2.28 -0.41
CA PRO A 161 6.69 1.57 -1.16
C PRO A 161 8.06 2.21 -1.00
N TRP A 162 8.11 3.55 -0.92
CA TRP A 162 9.35 4.29 -0.71
C TRP A 162 9.94 4.05 0.68
N LEU A 163 9.10 4.02 1.73
CA LEU A 163 9.53 3.74 3.10
C LEU A 163 10.15 2.35 3.21
N LEU A 164 9.53 1.35 2.61
CA LEU A 164 10.07 -0.01 2.58
C LEU A 164 11.38 -0.08 1.78
N LEU A 165 11.46 0.60 0.64
CA LEU A 165 12.68 0.67 -0.15
C LEU A 165 13.82 1.34 0.64
N ALA A 166 13.51 2.43 1.34
CA ALA A 166 14.47 3.14 2.18
C ALA A 166 14.97 2.24 3.33
N ALA A 167 14.06 1.52 4.00
CA ALA A 167 14.43 0.56 5.04
C ALA A 167 15.35 -0.54 4.51
N ARG A 168 15.04 -1.13 3.34
CA ARG A 168 15.89 -2.14 2.70
C ARG A 168 17.29 -1.60 2.39
N ARG A 169 17.39 -0.37 1.91
CA ARG A 169 18.70 0.27 1.61
C ARG A 169 19.55 0.52 2.85
N ILE A 170 18.92 0.77 4.00
CA ILE A 170 19.64 0.96 5.26
C ILE A 170 20.20 -0.38 5.76
N GLU A 171 19.49 -1.49 5.50
CA GLU A 171 19.94 -2.84 5.88
C GLU A 171 21.03 -3.44 4.98
N GLY A 172 21.17 -2.96 3.73
CA GLY A 172 22.17 -3.42 2.75
C GLY A 172 21.58 -4.22 1.61
#